data_AF-A0A5J4QGP5-F1
#
_entry.id   AF-A0A5J4QGP5-F1
#
_cell.length_a   1.000
_cell.length_b   1.000
_cell.length_c   1.000
_cell.angle_alpha   90.00
_cell.angle_beta   90.00
_cell.angle_gamma   90.00
#
_symmetry.space_group_name_H-M   'P 1'
#
loop_
_entity.id
_entity.type
_entity.pdbx_description
1 polymer ?
#
loop_
_entity_poly.entity_id
_entity_poly.type
_entity_poly.pdbx_seq_one_letter_code
_entity_poly.pdbx_strand_id
1 'polypeptide(L)' 'MIYRFVIISDEADSFVREIQIDPETTFYDFHKAILASVGYVNNEMTSFFICSDDWEKEQEITLEEMDTNPEMDSWVMK' A
#
# COMPACT_ATOMS: atom_id res chain seq x y z
N MET A 1 5.24 -12.97 -14.81
CA MET A 1 3.85 -12.46 -14.83
C MET A 1 3.91 -11.03 -14.30
N ILE A 2 3.10 -10.09 -14.77
CA ILE A 2 3.12 -8.69 -14.28
C ILE A 2 1.76 -8.37 -13.69
N TYR A 3 1.73 -7.77 -12.50
CA TYR A 3 0.49 -7.25 -11.92
C TYR A 3 0.23 -5.83 -12.43
N ARG A 4 -1.04 -5.52 -12.73
CA ARG A 4 -1.49 -4.17 -13.08
C ARG A 4 -2.53 -3.72 -12.06
N PHE A 5 -2.17 -2.74 -11.26
CA PHE A 5 -3.04 -2.11 -10.28
C PHE A 5 -3.65 -0.84 -10.86
N VAL A 6 -4.97 -0.70 -10.69
CA VAL A 6 -5.70 0.55 -10.94
C VAL A 6 -6.02 1.14 -9.57
N ILE A 7 -5.52 2.35 -9.32
CA ILE A 7 -5.69 3.06 -8.05
C ILE A 7 -6.65 4.20 -8.31
N ILE A 8 -7.70 4.26 -7.50
CA ILE A 8 -8.71 5.31 -7.48
C ILE A 8 -8.73 5.97 -6.10
N SER A 9 -9.33 7.16 -6.00
CA SER A 9 -9.47 7.87 -4.73
C SER A 9 -10.92 8.31 -4.53
N ASP A 10 -11.47 8.02 -3.36
CA ASP A 10 -12.79 8.49 -2.96
C ASP A 10 -12.81 10.00 -2.63
N GLU A 11 -11.64 10.62 -2.42
CA GLU A 11 -11.51 12.04 -2.10
C GLU A 11 -11.28 12.91 -3.34
N ALA A 12 -10.91 12.29 -4.47
CA ALA A 12 -10.56 13.00 -5.70
C ALA A 12 -11.22 12.35 -6.92
N ASP A 13 -12.34 12.94 -7.36
CA ASP A 13 -13.25 12.44 -8.41
C ASP A 13 -12.62 12.04 -9.75
N SER A 14 -11.43 12.54 -10.08
CA SER A 14 -10.72 12.25 -11.35
C SER A 14 -9.34 11.64 -11.11
N PHE A 15 -9.10 11.10 -9.92
CA PHE A 15 -7.85 10.46 -9.60
C PHE A 15 -7.84 9.02 -10.11
N VAL A 16 -6.95 8.76 -11.07
CA VAL A 16 -6.62 7.41 -11.54
C VAL A 16 -5.11 7.29 -11.68
N ARG A 17 -4.55 6.21 -11.16
CA ARG A 17 -3.18 5.78 -11.44
C ARG A 17 -3.17 4.33 -11.86
N GLU A 18 -2.43 4.03 -12.92
CA GLU A 18 -2.15 2.66 -13.31
C GLU A 18 -0.68 2.37 -13.02
N ILE A 19 -0.41 1.37 -12.19
CA ILE A 19 0.94 0.97 -11.82
C ILE A 19 1.11 -0.51 -12.14
N GLN A 20 2.19 -0.82 -12.86
CA GLN A 20 2.59 -2.18 -13.16
C GLN A 20 3.75 -2.56 -12.26
N ILE A 21 3.66 -3.70 -11.60
CA ILE A 21 4.72 -4.20 -10.71
C ILE A 21 5.01 -5.68 -10.98
N ASP A 22 6.26 -6.06 -10.77
CA ASP A 22 6.68 -7.46 -10.78
C ASP A 22 6.12 -8.18 -9.53
N PRO A 23 5.83 -9.49 -9.59
CA PRO A 23 5.31 -10.26 -8.46
C PRO A 23 6.26 -10.36 -7.28
N GLU A 24 7.55 -10.13 -7.51
CA GLU A 24 8.59 -10.13 -6.48
C GLU A 24 8.76 -8.72 -5.85
N THR A 25 8.00 -7.73 -6.31
CA THR A 25 8.04 -6.35 -5.79
C THR A 25 7.47 -6.31 -4.38
N THR A 26 8.16 -5.58 -3.51
CA THR A 26 7.75 -5.40 -2.11
C THR A 26 6.62 -4.38 -1.97
N PHE A 27 5.91 -4.41 -0.83
CA PHE A 27 4.96 -3.34 -0.50
C PHE A 27 5.66 -1.99 -0.35
N TYR A 28 6.93 -1.97 0.07
CA TYR A 28 7.71 -0.74 0.18
C TYR A 28 8.03 -0.14 -1.19
N ASP A 29 8.40 -0.97 -2.16
CA ASP A 29 8.60 -0.53 -3.55
C ASP A 29 7.30 -0.05 -4.17
N PHE A 30 6.18 -0.73 -3.89
CA PHE A 30 4.87 -0.28 -4.36
C PHE A 30 4.46 1.06 -3.75
N HIS A 31 4.68 1.27 -2.45
CA HIS A 31 4.51 2.56 -1.77
C HIS A 31 5.30 3.68 -2.47
N LYS A 32 6.60 3.48 -2.72
CA LYS A 32 7.43 4.46 -3.45
C LYS A 32 6.90 4.74 -4.86
N ALA A 33 6.44 3.72 -5.58
CA ALA A 33 5.86 3.87 -6.91
C ALA A 33 4.59 4.73 -6.88
N ILE A 34 3.72 4.54 -5.88
CA ILE A 34 2.52 5.35 -5.68
C ILE A 34 2.90 6.80 -5.41
N LEU A 35 3.79 7.06 -4.44
CA LEU A 35 4.24 8.42 -4.10
C LEU A 35 4.87 9.14 -5.30
N ALA A 36 5.74 8.44 -6.04
CA ALA A 36 6.35 8.98 -7.25
C ALA A 36 5.29 9.34 -8.32
N SER A 37 4.22 8.54 -8.46
CA SER A 37 3.14 8.80 -9.42
C SER A 37 2.29 10.04 -9.11
N VAL A 38 2.34 10.53 -7.87
CA VAL A 38 1.62 11.73 -7.41
C VAL A 38 2.55 12.90 -7.07
N GLY A 39 3.87 12.71 -7.15
CA GLY A 39 4.88 13.75 -6.89
C GLY A 39 5.10 14.04 -5.41
N TYR A 40 4.80 13.09 -4.52
CA TYR A 40 5.03 13.22 -3.09
C TYR A 40 6.46 12.82 -2.71
N VAL A 41 6.89 13.29 -1.54
CA VAL A 41 8.18 12.89 -0.95
C VAL A 41 8.05 11.52 -0.30
N ASN A 42 9.13 10.72 -0.31
CA ASN A 42 9.15 9.36 0.24
C ASN A 42 9.13 9.27 1.78
N ASN A 43 8.54 10.27 2.45
CA ASN A 43 8.45 10.34 3.91
C ASN A 43 7.00 10.43 4.40
N GLU A 44 6.03 10.20 3.50
CA GLU A 44 4.62 10.16 3.87
C GLU A 44 4.30 8.82 4.53
N MET A 45 3.69 8.84 5.72
CA MET A 45 3.23 7.63 6.38
C MET A 45 2.13 6.97 5.54
N THR A 46 2.19 5.65 5.39
CA THR A 46 1.24 4.87 4.60
C THR A 46 1.02 3.51 5.25
N SER A 47 -0.20 2.99 5.12
CA SER A 47 -0.55 1.60 5.41
C SER A 47 -1.32 1.02 4.22
N PHE A 48 -1.09 -0.24 3.90
CA PHE A 48 -1.96 -1.01 3.01
C PHE A 48 -2.90 -1.89 3.83
N PHE A 49 -4.10 -2.10 3.30
CA PHE A 49 -5.06 -3.05 3.88
C PHE A 49 -5.38 -4.11 2.85
N ILE A 50 -5.28 -5.37 3.25
CA ILE A 50 -5.89 -6.49 2.54
C ILE A 50 -7.31 -6.61 3.10
N CYS A 51 -8.28 -6.51 2.20
CA CYS A 51 -9.70 -6.55 2.55
C CYS A 51 -10.38 -7.81 2.03
N SER A 52 -11.48 -8.17 2.68
CA SER A 52 -12.41 -9.19 2.19
C SER A 52 -13.15 -8.72 0.93
N ASP A 53 -13.95 -9.63 0.34
CA ASP A 53 -14.81 -9.31 -0.81
C ASP A 53 -15.83 -8.20 -0.50
N ASP A 54 -16.16 -8.00 0.79
CA ASP A 54 -17.07 -6.96 1.28
C ASP A 54 -16.34 -5.67 1.73
N TRP A 55 -15.06 -5.52 1.36
CA TRP A 55 -14.20 -4.38 1.71
C TRP A 55 -13.91 -4.21 3.21
N GLU A 56 -14.18 -5.23 4.03
CA GLU A 56 -13.80 -5.22 5.43
C GLU A 56 -12.29 -5.37 5.56
N LYS A 57 -11.65 -4.51 6.38
CA LYS A 57 -10.20 -4.53 6.59
C LYS A 57 -9.82 -5.72 7.46
N GLU A 58 -9.01 -6.63 6.92
CA GLU A 58 -8.59 -7.84 7.64
C GLU A 58 -7.14 -7.75 8.11
N GLN A 59 -6.24 -7.38 7.22
CA GLN A 59 -4.81 -7.30 7.51
C GLN A 59 -4.26 -5.93 7.13
N GLU A 60 -3.60 -5.27 8.07
CA GLU A 60 -2.87 -4.03 7.86
C GLU A 60 -1.37 -4.32 7.64
N ILE A 61 -0.77 -3.63 6.68
CA ILE A 61 0.66 -3.66 6.39
C ILE A 61 1.18 -2.23 6.51
N THR A 62 1.99 -1.95 7.54
CA THR A 62 2.43 -0.61 7.90
C THR A 62 3.81 -0.27 7.35
N LEU A 63 4.08 1.01 7.11
CA LEU A 63 5.41 1.47 6.64
C LEU A 63 6.51 1.24 7.69
N GLU A 64 6.16 1.45 8.96
CA GLU A 64 7.05 1.23 10.11
C GLU A 64 6.36 0.33 11.14
N GLU A 65 7.16 -0.26 12.02
CA GLU A 65 6.66 -1.05 13.15
C GLU A 65 5.88 -0.14 14.10
N MET A 66 4.56 -0.25 14.07
CA MET A 66 3.69 0.55 14.93
C MET A 66 3.20 -0.23 16.15
N ASP A 67 3.28 -1.57 16.14
CA ASP A 67 2.88 -2.37 17.28
C ASP A 67 4.07 -2.58 18.23
N THR A 68 3.80 -2.42 19.51
CA THR A 68 4.78 -2.65 20.58
C THR A 68 4.45 -3.91 21.39
N ASN A 69 3.33 -4.56 21.08
CA ASN A 69 2.93 -5.81 21.68
C ASN A 69 3.63 -6.99 20.98
N PRO A 70 4.60 -7.66 21.63
CA PRO A 70 5.34 -8.77 21.02
C PRO A 70 4.48 -10.02 20.78
N GLU A 71 3.24 -10.06 21.28
CA GLU A 71 2.30 -11.17 21.06
C GLU A 71 1.46 -11.02 19.79
N MET A 72 1.48 -9.84 19.14
CA MET A 72 0.77 -9.59 17.89
C MET A 72 1.72 -9.68 16.69
N ASP A 73 1.30 -10.37 15.64
CA ASP A 73 2.05 -10.41 14.39
C ASP A 73 1.98 -9.03 13.71
N SER A 74 3.14 -8.41 13.52
CA SER A 74 3.26 -7.15 12.79
C SER A 74 3.75 -7.35 11.36
N TRP A 75 3.06 -6.69 10.42
CA TRP A 75 3.36 -6.75 8.99
C TRP A 75 3.92 -5.42 8.53
N VAL A 76 5.24 -5.34 8.43
CA VAL A 76 5.93 -4.12 7.97
C VAL A 76 6.28 -4.26 6.49
N MET A 77 6.12 -3.17 5.72
CA MET A 77 6.57 -3.08 4.34
C MET A 77 8.09 -3.36 4.26
N LYS A 78 8.49 -4.50 3.72
CA LYS A 78 9.90 -4.91 3.54
C LYS A 78 10.20 -5.21 2.10
#